data_AF-A0A0F0C809-F1
#
_entry.id   AF-A0A0F0C809-F1
#
_cell.length_a   1.000
_cell.length_b   1.000
_cell.length_c   1.000
_cell.angle_alpha   90.00
_cell.angle_beta   90.00
_cell.angle_gamma   90.00
#
_symmetry.space_group_name_H-M   'P 1'
#
loop_
_entity.id
_entity.type
_entity.pdbx_description
1 polymer ?
#
loop_
_entity_poly.entity_id
_entity_poly.type
_entity_poly.pdbx_seq_one_letter_code
_entity_poly.pdbx_strand_id
1 'polypeptide(L)'
;MRLIKDNVERVADGEQADKLKALGFQEIGSTATETVGSEDKSPDKMSVAELKSLAKKKGIEGAGSLTKAELLAVLKDVTMDD
;
A
#
# COMPACT_ATOMS: atom_id res chain seq x y z
N MET A 1 -6.95 -21.25 2.05
CA MET A 1 -6.04 -20.23 1.45
C MET A 1 -4.73 -20.22 2.23
N ARG A 2 -3.61 -19.85 1.62
CA ARG A 2 -2.32 -19.75 2.34
C ARG A 2 -2.06 -18.30 2.74
N LEU A 3 -1.65 -18.07 3.98
CA LEU A 3 -1.25 -16.76 4.47
C LEU A 3 0.14 -16.82 5.10
N ILE A 4 0.92 -15.75 5.00
CA ILE A 4 2.26 -15.61 5.59
C ILE A 4 2.32 -14.37 6.47
N LYS A 5 3.06 -14.45 7.56
CA LYS A 5 3.50 -13.28 8.32
C LYS A 5 4.96 -13.47 8.69
N ASP A 6 5.81 -12.55 8.26
CA ASP A 6 7.25 -12.67 8.42
C ASP A 6 7.75 -14.00 7.79
N ASN A 7 8.22 -14.96 8.58
CA ASN A 7 8.63 -16.30 8.12
C ASN A 7 7.64 -17.43 8.47
N VAL A 8 6.43 -17.09 8.92
CA VAL A 8 5.43 -18.07 9.36
C VAL A 8 4.31 -18.21 8.34
N GLU A 9 4.21 -19.38 7.70
CA GLU A 9 3.08 -19.75 6.83
C GLU A 9 1.95 -20.42 7.65
N ARG A 10 0.71 -20.04 7.35
CA ARG A 10 -0.53 -20.62 7.89
C ARG A 10 -1.48 -20.94 6.74
N VAL A 11 -2.04 -22.14 6.74
CA VAL A 11 -3.16 -22.50 5.85
C VAL A 11 -4.46 -22.27 6.63
N ALA A 12 -5.34 -21.44 6.11
CA ALA A 12 -6.63 -21.14 6.72
C ALA A 12 -7.69 -20.75 5.69
N ASP A 13 -8.95 -20.97 6.05
CA ASP A 13 -10.11 -20.76 5.17
C ASP A 13 -11.25 -20.08 5.94
N GLY A 14 -12.09 -19.34 5.22
CA GLY A 14 -13.24 -18.63 5.80
C GLY A 14 -12.87 -17.70 6.95
N GLU A 15 -13.55 -17.83 8.09
CA GLU A 15 -13.38 -16.98 9.27
C GLU A 15 -11.96 -17.01 9.86
N GLN A 16 -11.25 -18.14 9.74
CA GLN A 16 -9.87 -18.26 10.20
C GLN A 16 -8.92 -17.38 9.37
N ALA A 17 -9.15 -17.30 8.06
CA ALA A 17 -8.36 -16.44 7.18
C ALA A 17 -8.59 -14.96 7.50
N ASP A 18 -9.83 -14.57 7.83
CA ASP A 18 -10.18 -13.20 8.23
C ASP A 18 -9.48 -12.79 9.53
N LYS A 19 -9.46 -13.68 10.53
CA LYS A 19 -8.71 -13.45 11.79
C LYS A 19 -7.22 -13.33 11.55
N LEU A 20 -6.64 -14.16 10.68
CA LEU A 20 -5.22 -14.07 10.34
C LEU A 20 -4.91 -12.78 9.58
N LYS A 21 -5.78 -12.34 8.66
CA LYS A 21 -5.65 -11.04 7.99
C LYS A 21 -5.70 -9.88 8.98
N ALA A 22 -6.61 -9.92 9.95
CA ALA A 22 -6.68 -8.92 11.04
C ALA A 22 -5.43 -8.92 11.94
N LEU A 23 -4.71 -10.03 12.01
CA LEU A 23 -3.45 -10.17 12.74
C LEU A 23 -2.22 -9.79 11.88
N GLY A 24 -2.41 -9.33 10.65
CA GLY A 24 -1.34 -8.92 9.73
C GLY A 24 -0.72 -10.08 8.93
N PHE A 25 -1.45 -11.16 8.70
CA PHE A 25 -1.03 -12.19 7.74
C PHE A 25 -1.45 -11.79 6.31
N GLN A 26 -0.51 -11.86 5.37
CA GLN A 26 -0.72 -11.60 3.94
C GLN A 26 -1.00 -12.89 3.20
N GLU A 27 -1.96 -12.87 2.28
CA GLU A 27 -2.38 -14.04 1.54
C GLU A 27 -1.44 -14.37 0.36
N ILE A 28 -0.94 -15.60 0.30
CA ILE A 28 0.07 -16.08 -0.67
C ILE A 28 -0.51 -17.31 -1.36
N GLY A 29 -1.32 -17.12 -2.40
CA GLY A 29 -1.81 -18.28 -3.16
C GLY A 29 -3.10 -18.11 -3.96
N SER A 30 -3.71 -16.93 -3.97
CA SER A 30 -4.91 -16.67 -4.75
C SER A 30 -4.55 -15.76 -5.91
N THR A 31 -4.43 -16.33 -7.10
CA THR A 31 -4.26 -15.55 -8.33
C THR A 31 -5.44 -14.58 -8.51
N ALA A 32 -5.10 -13.32 -8.81
CA ALA A 32 -5.97 -12.20 -9.17
C ALA A 32 -6.95 -11.66 -8.10
N THR A 33 -6.47 -10.74 -7.25
CA THR A 33 -6.82 -9.31 -7.39
C THR A 33 -5.96 -8.50 -6.43
N GLU A 34 -5.32 -7.47 -6.98
CA GLU A 34 -4.70 -6.41 -6.21
C GLU A 34 -5.75 -5.70 -5.33
N THR A 35 -5.28 -5.06 -4.27
CA THR A 35 -6.03 -4.32 -3.24
C THR A 35 -6.72 -5.27 -2.23
N VAL A 36 -6.35 -5.36 -0.96
CA VAL A 36 -6.24 -4.28 0.02
C VAL A 36 -5.20 -4.69 1.05
N GLY A 37 -3.95 -4.23 0.86
CA GLY A 37 -2.94 -4.20 1.90
C GLY A 37 -2.89 -2.79 2.47
N SER A 38 -3.60 -2.57 3.56
CA SER A 38 -3.39 -1.45 4.47
C SER A 38 -2.09 -1.70 5.22
N GLU A 39 -0.95 -1.42 4.61
CA GLU A 39 0.32 -1.34 5.33
C GLU A 39 1.28 -0.50 4.48
N ASP A 40 1.53 0.71 4.97
CA ASP A 40 2.66 1.55 4.58
C ASP A 40 2.97 1.58 3.07
N LYS A 41 2.06 2.16 2.27
CA LYS A 41 2.49 2.64 0.96
C LYS A 41 3.29 3.92 1.17
N SER A 42 4.49 3.77 1.73
CA SER A 42 5.54 4.77 1.61
C SER A 42 5.52 5.28 0.17
N PRO A 43 5.38 6.60 -0.07
CA PRO A 43 5.33 7.14 -1.42
C PRO A 43 6.58 6.68 -2.20
N ASP A 44 7.70 6.43 -1.51
CA ASP A 44 8.95 5.88 -2.05
C ASP A 44 8.80 4.58 -2.87
N LYS A 45 7.79 3.75 -2.56
CA LYS A 45 7.50 2.50 -3.29
C LYS A 45 6.50 2.66 -4.44
N MET A 46 5.89 3.83 -4.59
CA MET A 46 4.92 4.09 -5.66
C MET A 46 5.61 4.47 -6.98
N SER A 47 4.92 4.17 -8.08
CA SER A 47 5.33 4.60 -9.42
C SER A 47 5.02 6.09 -9.64
N VAL A 48 5.66 6.75 -10.61
CA VAL A 48 5.44 8.20 -10.87
C VAL A 48 3.97 8.52 -11.15
N ALA A 49 3.25 7.63 -11.84
CA ALA A 49 1.83 7.78 -12.12
C ALA A 49 0.95 7.70 -10.85
N GLU A 50 1.31 6.79 -9.94
CA GLU A 50 0.65 6.61 -8.64
C GLU A 50 0.90 7.83 -7.75
N LEU A 51 2.14 8.32 -7.70
CA LEU A 51 2.51 9.54 -6.98
C LEU A 51 1.75 10.77 -7.49
N LYS A 52 1.65 10.95 -8.81
CA LYS A 52 0.86 12.04 -9.40
C LYS A 52 -0.62 11.95 -9.03
N SER A 53 -1.18 10.74 -9.04
CA SER A 53 -2.57 10.51 -8.66
C SER A 53 -2.81 10.79 -7.18
N LEU A 54 -1.89 10.35 -6.32
CA LEU A 54 -1.96 10.59 -4.88
C LEU A 54 -1.81 12.06 -4.55
N ALA A 55 -0.89 12.76 -5.22
CA ALA A 55 -0.68 14.18 -5.06
C ALA A 55 -1.92 14.99 -5.47
N LYS A 56 -2.54 14.63 -6.61
CA LYS A 56 -3.81 15.22 -7.05
C LYS A 56 -4.94 14.96 -6.05
N LYS A 57 -5.00 13.75 -5.47
CA LYS A 57 -6.00 13.39 -4.44
C LYS A 57 -5.81 14.14 -3.12
N LYS A 58 -4.56 14.50 -2.80
CA LYS A 58 -4.19 15.36 -1.66
C LYS A 58 -4.34 16.86 -1.94
N GLY A 59 -4.74 17.25 -3.15
CA GLY A 59 -4.93 18.65 -3.53
C GLY A 59 -3.63 19.36 -3.94
N ILE A 60 -2.55 18.63 -4.24
CA ILE A 60 -1.30 19.20 -4.71
C ILE A 60 -1.43 19.54 -6.19
N GLU A 61 -1.68 20.83 -6.46
CA GLU A 61 -1.72 21.39 -7.81
C GLU A 61 -0.30 21.45 -8.42
N GLY A 62 -0.16 21.19 -9.71
CA GLY A 62 1.15 21.15 -10.38
C GLY A 62 1.94 19.85 -10.21
N ALA A 63 1.43 18.87 -9.47
CA ALA A 63 2.01 17.53 -9.33
C ALA A 63 2.40 16.84 -10.66
N GLY A 64 1.69 17.15 -11.75
CA GLY A 64 1.99 16.63 -13.08
C GLY A 64 3.33 17.08 -13.65
N SER A 65 3.82 18.25 -13.25
CA SER A 65 5.07 18.87 -13.69
C SER A 65 6.26 18.54 -12.79
N LEU A 66 6.00 17.96 -11.61
CA LEU A 66 7.03 17.58 -10.64
C LEU A 66 7.73 16.28 -11.05
N THR A 67 9.01 16.20 -10.70
CA THR A 67 9.79 14.97 -10.85
C THR A 67 9.42 13.94 -9.79
N LYS A 68 9.85 12.68 -9.96
CA LYS A 68 9.60 11.63 -8.97
C LYS A 68 10.06 12.04 -7.56
N ALA A 69 11.25 12.60 -7.44
CA ALA A 69 11.82 13.01 -6.16
C ALA A 69 11.01 14.14 -5.51
N GLU A 70 10.60 15.13 -6.30
CA GLU A 70 9.76 16.25 -5.84
C GLU A 70 8.39 15.77 -5.38
N LEU A 71 7.74 14.89 -6.14
CA LEU A 71 6.46 14.27 -5.77
C LEU A 71 6.56 13.49 -4.46
N LEU A 72 7.64 12.71 -4.30
CA LEU A 72 7.91 11.96 -3.08
C LEU A 72 8.06 12.87 -1.88
N ALA A 73 8.84 13.94 -2.01
CA ALA A 73 9.07 14.89 -0.93
C ALA A 73 7.77 15.55 -0.46
N VAL A 74 7.00 16.13 -1.39
CA VAL A 74 5.73 16.81 -1.05
C VAL A 74 4.70 15.84 -0.49
N LEU A 75 4.60 14.62 -1.05
CA LEU A 75 3.69 13.61 -0.53
C LEU A 75 4.09 13.13 0.87
N LYS A 76 5.38 12.97 1.13
CA LYS A 76 5.87 12.55 2.44
C LYS A 76 5.64 13.62 3.49
N ASP A 77 5.89 14.89 3.14
CA ASP A 77 5.63 16.07 3.96
C ASP A 77 4.15 16.14 4.39
N VAL A 78 3.21 16.07 3.43
CA VAL A 78 1.76 16.09 3.68
C VAL A 78 1.24 14.86 4.46
N THR A 79 2.01 13.76 4.51
CA THR A 79 1.61 12.53 5.21
C THR A 79 2.26 12.41 6.60
N MET A 80 3.19 13.29 6.96
CA MET A 80 3.86 13.32 8.28
C MET A 80 3.18 14.27 9.28
N ASP A 81 2.23 15.09 8.83
CA ASP A 81 1.52 16.12 9.62
C ASP A 81 0.16 15.66 10.21
N ASP A 82 -0.14 14.34 10.20
CA ASP A 82 -1.39 13.76 10.76
C ASP A 82 -1.11 12.85 11.98
#